data_AF-A0AAJ2R4D3-F1
#
_entry.id   AF-A0AAJ2R4D3-F1
#
_cell.length_a   1.000
_cell.length_b   1.000
_cell.length_c   1.000
_cell.angle_alpha   90.00
_cell.angle_beta   90.00
_cell.angle_gamma   90.00
#
_symmetry.space_group_name_H-M   'P 1'
#
loop_
_entity.id
_entity.type
_entity.pdbx_description
1 polymer ?
#
loop_
_entity_poly.entity_id
_entity_poly.type
_entity_poly.pdbx_seq_one_letter_code
_entity_poly.pdbx_strand_id
1 'polypeptide(L)'
;MGMPIKLSVFEALTEAGVTPDKARAVERELENAIQSGQDAVRAEMRDQIMTKSDGAELKSQIANVRTEISASETRLNARLNDQLRWIITTQITVVGLAIAAVKLL
;
A
#
# COMPACT_ATOMS: atom_id res chain seq x y z
N MET A 1 48.12 -10.92 5.38
CA MET A 1 47.64 -10.40 4.09
C MET A 1 47.11 -11.57 3.28
N GLY A 2 45.83 -11.91 3.42
CA GLY A 2 45.22 -13.00 2.65
C GLY A 2 44.75 -12.42 1.31
N MET A 3 45.42 -12.75 0.22
CA MET A 3 44.92 -12.41 -1.12
C MET A 3 43.60 -13.17 -1.32
N PRO A 4 42.49 -12.51 -1.69
CA PRO A 4 41.32 -13.23 -2.14
C PRO A 4 41.70 -13.90 -3.45
N ILE A 5 41.91 -15.22 -3.41
CA ILE A 5 42.14 -16.03 -4.59
C ILE A 5 40.83 -16.02 -5.38
N LYS A 6 40.66 -15.01 -6.25
CA LYS A 6 39.72 -15.08 -7.37
C LYS A 6 40.37 -15.98 -8.42
N LEU A 7 40.43 -17.27 -8.15
CA LEU A 7 40.72 -18.22 -9.21
C LEU A 7 39.55 -18.09 -10.20
N SER A 8 39.84 -17.73 -11.45
CA SER A 8 38.80 -17.77 -12.49
C SER A 8 38.23 -19.20 -12.55
N VAL A 9 36.94 -19.35 -12.85
CA VAL A 9 36.33 -20.69 -12.92
C VAL A 9 37.08 -21.56 -13.93
N PHE A 10 37.60 -20.93 -14.98
CA PHE A 10 38.52 -21.56 -15.91
C PHE A 10 39.82 -22.09 -15.27
N GLU A 11 40.52 -21.30 -14.46
CA GLU A 11 41.73 -21.76 -13.74
C GLU A 11 41.40 -22.92 -12.79
N ALA A 12 40.27 -22.85 -12.08
CA ALA A 12 39.90 -23.86 -11.08
C ALA A 12 39.59 -25.20 -11.75
N LEU A 13 38.90 -25.15 -12.89
CA LEU A 13 38.61 -26.34 -13.70
C LEU A 13 39.87 -26.91 -14.34
N THR A 14 40.77 -26.05 -14.82
CA THR A 14 42.04 -26.49 -15.43
C THR A 14 42.96 -27.14 -14.39
N GLU A 15 43.04 -26.59 -13.18
CA GLU A 15 43.80 -27.14 -12.06
C GLU A 15 43.21 -28.47 -11.56
N ALA A 16 41.89 -28.65 -11.69
CA ALA A 16 41.19 -29.91 -11.43
C ALA A 16 41.32 -30.96 -12.57
N GLY A 17 42.12 -30.68 -13.62
CA GLY A 17 42.38 -31.61 -14.71
C GLY A 17 41.37 -31.58 -15.86
N VAL A 18 40.48 -30.58 -15.91
CA VAL A 18 39.57 -30.38 -17.04
C VAL A 18 40.34 -29.78 -18.22
N THR A 19 40.04 -30.24 -19.43
CA THR A 19 40.69 -29.68 -20.63
C THR A 19 40.32 -28.20 -20.80
N PRO A 20 41.25 -27.33 -21.25
CA PRO A 20 41.01 -25.90 -21.37
C PRO A 20 39.76 -25.54 -22.18
N ASP A 21 39.46 -26.27 -23.26
CA ASP A 21 38.26 -26.03 -24.06
C ASP A 21 36.96 -26.25 -23.28
N LYS A 22 36.92 -27.29 -22.43
CA LYS A 22 35.76 -27.59 -21.58
C LYS A 22 35.66 -26.60 -20.42
N ALA A 23 36.79 -26.21 -19.83
CA ALA A 23 36.82 -25.20 -18.78
C ALA A 23 36.27 -23.84 -19.27
N ARG A 24 36.60 -23.42 -20.50
CA ARG A 24 36.06 -22.18 -21.11
C ARG A 24 34.58 -22.27 -21.47
N ALA A 25 34.10 -23.47 -21.82
CA ALA A 25 32.68 -23.68 -22.09
C ALA A 25 31.87 -23.53 -20.80
N VAL A 26 32.33 -24.15 -19.71
CA VAL A 26 31.68 -24.08 -18.39
C VAL A 26 31.72 -22.66 -17.83
N GLU A 27 32.83 -21.93 -17.98
CA GLU A 27 32.92 -20.55 -17.54
C GLU A 27 31.91 -19.65 -18.27
N ARG A 28 31.77 -19.80 -19.59
CA ARG A 28 30.78 -19.08 -20.38
C ARG A 28 29.35 -19.44 -20.01
N GLU A 29 29.06 -20.72 -19.79
CA GLU A 29 27.74 -21.16 -19.33
C GLU A 29 27.41 -20.60 -17.95
N LEU A 30 28.38 -20.60 -17.03
CA LEU A 30 28.20 -20.05 -15.70
C LEU A 30 27.98 -18.54 -15.74
N GLU A 31 28.75 -17.81 -16.55
CA GLU A 31 28.58 -16.37 -16.72
C GLU A 31 27.21 -16.04 -17.31
N ASN A 32 26.76 -16.79 -18.32
CA ASN A 32 25.41 -16.65 -18.87
C ASN A 32 24.32 -16.96 -17.84
N ALA A 33 24.50 -18.00 -17.02
CA ALA A 33 23.55 -18.37 -15.96
C ALA A 33 23.49 -17.31 -14.86
N ILE A 34 24.64 -16.73 -14.48
CA ILE A 34 24.73 -15.64 -13.50
C ILE A 34 24.05 -14.40 -14.07
N GLN A 35 24.32 -14.04 -15.33
CA GLN A 35 23.70 -12.89 -15.99
C GLN A 35 22.18 -13.05 -16.03
N SER A 36 21.68 -14.21 -16.48
CA SER A 36 20.26 -14.52 -16.53
C SER A 36 19.62 -14.53 -15.14
N GLY A 37 20.33 -15.05 -14.13
CA GLY A 37 19.86 -15.06 -12.74
C GLY A 37 19.76 -13.65 -12.16
N GLN A 38 20.75 -12.79 -12.41
CA GLN A 38 20.73 -11.40 -11.97
C GLN A 38 19.61 -10.61 -12.63
N ASP A 39 19.35 -10.81 -13.91
CA ASP A 39 18.25 -10.15 -14.61
C ASP A 39 16.89 -10.60 -14.08
N ALA A 40 16.71 -11.89 -13.80
CA ALA A 40 15.51 -12.42 -13.17
C ALA A 40 15.28 -11.83 -11.76
N VAL A 41 16.31 -11.83 -10.92
CA VAL A 41 16.25 -11.25 -9.56
C VAL A 41 15.97 -9.75 -9.61
N ARG A 42 16.56 -9.02 -10.56
CA ARG A 42 16.30 -7.57 -10.73
C ARG A 42 14.86 -7.30 -11.20
N ALA A 43 14.31 -8.15 -12.06
CA ALA A 43 12.91 -8.06 -12.49
C ALA A 43 11.96 -8.32 -11.31
N GLU A 44 12.21 -9.38 -10.54
CA GLU A 44 11.40 -9.72 -9.35
C GLU A 44 11.46 -8.62 -8.28
N MET A 45 12.66 -8.08 -7.99
CA MET A 45 12.79 -6.95 -7.06
C MET A 45 12.00 -5.72 -7.52
N ARG A 46 12.00 -5.44 -8.83
CA ARG A 46 11.23 -4.32 -9.38
C ARG A 46 9.72 -4.53 -9.17
N ASP A 47 9.23 -5.73 -9.44
CA ASP A 47 7.82 -6.09 -9.27
C ASP A 47 7.36 -6.01 -7.81
N GLN A 48 8.19 -6.50 -6.88
CA GLN A 48 7.94 -6.38 -5.44
C GLN A 48 7.94 -4.92 -4.96
N ILE A 49 8.80 -4.06 -5.50
CA ILE A 49 8.83 -2.63 -5.17
C ILE A 49 7.56 -1.95 -5.67
N MET A 50 7.13 -2.22 -6.90
CA MET A 50 5.88 -1.67 -7.45
C MET A 50 4.68 -2.08 -6.59
N THR A 51 4.57 -3.37 -6.26
CA THR A 51 3.49 -3.88 -5.40
C THR A 51 3.47 -3.21 -4.02
N LYS A 52 4.63 -2.93 -3.42
CA LYS A 52 4.70 -2.21 -2.14
C LYS A 52 4.27 -0.74 -2.27
N SER A 53 4.61 -0.09 -3.38
CA SER A 53 4.16 1.27 -3.68
C SER A 53 2.65 1.33 -3.81
N ASP A 54 2.05 0.40 -4.56
CA ASP A 54 0.60 0.29 -4.72
C ASP A 54 -0.10 0.04 -3.39
N GLY A 55 0.48 -0.81 -2.53
CA GLY A 55 -0.01 -1.05 -1.18
C GLY A 55 0.03 0.19 -0.28
N ALA A 56 1.06 1.03 -0.41
CA ALA A 56 1.17 2.28 0.33
C ALA A 56 0.13 3.31 -0.15
N GLU A 57 -0.08 3.40 -1.46
CA GLU A 57 -1.09 4.27 -2.06
C GLU A 57 -2.50 3.85 -1.64
N LEU A 58 -2.83 2.56 -1.74
CA LEU A 58 -4.11 2.01 -1.26
C LEU A 58 -4.35 2.33 0.21
N LYS A 59 -3.33 2.19 1.07
CA LYS A 59 -3.43 2.54 2.49
C LYS A 59 -3.73 4.03 2.70
N SER A 60 -3.12 4.91 1.91
CA SER A 60 -3.39 6.35 1.95
C SER A 60 -4.82 6.67 1.51
N GLN A 61 -5.29 6.08 0.40
CA GLN A 61 -6.65 6.25 -0.09
C GLN A 61 -7.68 5.77 0.95
N ILE A 62 -7.46 4.60 1.58
CA ILE A 62 -8.32 4.10 2.66
C ILE A 62 -8.37 5.05 3.85
N ALA A 63 -7.23 5.61 4.25
CA ALA A 63 -7.18 6.58 5.36
C ALA A 63 -8.00 7.84 5.03
N ASN A 64 -7.87 8.37 3.81
CA ASN A 64 -8.63 9.53 3.36
C ASN A 64 -10.14 9.26 3.34
N VAL A 65 -10.57 8.13 2.76
CA VAL A 65 -11.98 7.72 2.73
C VAL A 65 -12.54 7.60 4.15
N ARG A 66 -11.77 7.02 5.08
CA ARG A 66 -12.19 6.93 6.48
C ARG A 66 -12.40 8.30 7.12
N THR A 67 -11.51 9.25 6.86
CA THR A 67 -11.65 10.63 7.33
C THR A 67 -12.89 11.31 6.73
N GLU A 68 -13.14 11.12 5.43
CA GLU A 68 -14.31 11.68 4.75
C GLU A 68 -15.63 11.09 5.31
N ILE A 69 -15.67 9.79 5.58
CA ILE A 69 -16.83 9.13 6.21
C ILE A 69 -17.09 9.72 7.59
N SER A 70 -16.08 9.79 8.46
CA SER A 70 -16.26 10.36 9.81
C SER A 70 -16.68 11.84 9.78
N ALA A 71 -16.17 12.61 8.82
CA ALA A 71 -16.61 13.99 8.62
C ALA A 71 -18.08 14.05 8.15
N SER A 72 -18.49 13.14 7.26
CA SER A 72 -19.87 13.04 6.79
C SER A 72 -20.84 12.66 7.91
N GLU A 73 -20.51 11.65 8.72
CA GLU A 73 -21.27 11.25 9.90
C GLU A 73 -21.45 12.41 10.88
N THR A 74 -20.37 13.15 11.15
CA THR A 74 -20.40 14.33 12.03
C THR A 74 -21.35 15.40 11.48
N ARG A 75 -21.27 15.70 10.18
CA ARG A 75 -22.16 16.68 9.52
C ARG A 75 -23.61 16.24 9.52
N LEU A 76 -23.88 14.95 9.29
CA LEU A 76 -25.22 14.38 9.34
C LEU A 76 -25.81 14.49 10.75
N ASN A 77 -25.06 14.08 11.76
CA ASN A 77 -25.49 14.18 13.16
C ASN A 77 -25.76 15.63 13.58
N ALA A 78 -24.91 16.58 13.15
CA ALA A 78 -25.14 17.99 13.42
C ALA A 78 -26.44 18.51 12.76
N ARG A 79 -26.68 18.15 11.50
CA ARG A 79 -27.91 18.53 10.77
C ARG A 79 -29.16 17.91 11.39
N LEU A 80 -29.10 16.63 11.77
CA LEU A 80 -30.21 15.95 12.44
C LEU A 80 -30.53 16.62 13.78
N ASN A 81 -29.51 16.95 14.57
CA ASN A 81 -29.71 17.59 15.86
C ASN A 81 -30.32 18.99 15.72
N ASP A 82 -29.85 19.79 14.76
CA ASP A 82 -30.42 21.12 14.53
C ASP A 82 -31.87 21.04 14.01
N GLN A 83 -32.17 20.10 13.10
CA GLN A 83 -33.55 19.84 12.66
C GLN A 83 -34.44 19.45 13.83
N LEU A 84 -34.02 18.51 14.68
CA LEU A 84 -34.78 18.09 15.86
C LEU A 84 -35.05 19.26 16.80
N ARG A 85 -34.05 20.12 17.02
CA ARG A 85 -34.21 21.31 17.85
C ARG A 85 -35.31 22.22 17.32
N TRP A 86 -35.29 22.54 16.02
CA TRP A 86 -36.31 23.40 15.40
C TRP A 86 -37.69 22.77 15.38
N ILE A 87 -37.79 21.46 15.13
CA ILE A 87 -39.05 20.71 15.19
C ILE A 87 -39.63 20.78 16.61
N ILE A 88 -38.82 20.50 17.64
CA ILE A 88 -39.29 20.56 19.04
C ILE A 88 -39.74 21.99 19.39
N THR A 89 -38.96 23.02 19.02
CA THR A 89 -39.32 24.42 19.29
C THR A 89 -40.65 24.80 18.64
N THR A 90 -40.88 24.41 17.38
CA THR A 90 -42.15 24.69 16.71
C THR A 90 -43.32 23.94 17.35
N GLN A 91 -43.15 22.67 17.73
CA GLN A 91 -44.20 21.92 18.43
C GLN A 91 -44.56 22.54 19.78
N ILE A 92 -43.57 22.93 20.59
CA ILE A 92 -43.81 23.62 21.87
C ILE A 92 -44.57 24.92 21.65
N THR A 93 -44.19 25.69 20.63
CA THR A 93 -44.85 26.97 20.30
C THR A 93 -46.31 26.76 19.89
N VAL A 94 -46.58 25.79 19.00
CA VAL A 94 -47.94 25.46 18.54
C VAL A 94 -48.82 25.01 19.71
N VAL A 95 -48.31 24.12 20.57
CA VAL A 95 -49.04 23.65 21.76
C VAL A 95 -49.30 24.82 22.73
N GLY A 96 -48.32 25.68 22.98
CA GLY A 96 -48.47 26.85 23.84
C GLY A 96 -49.53 27.83 23.33
N LEU A 97 -49.53 28.10 22.03
CA LEU A 97 -50.55 28.95 21.39
C LEU A 97 -51.95 28.32 21.46
N ALA A 98 -52.07 27.01 21.25
CA ALA A 98 -53.35 26.31 21.35
C ALA A 98 -53.93 26.40 22.77
N ILE A 99 -53.11 26.20 23.81
CA ILE A 99 -53.53 26.33 25.22
C ILE A 99 -53.97 27.78 25.51
N ALA A 100 -53.22 28.78 25.05
CA ALA A 100 -53.57 30.18 25.24
C ALA A 100 -54.90 30.53 24.55
N ALA A 101 -55.14 30.03 23.34
CA ALA A 101 -56.39 30.22 22.62
C ALA A 101 -57.59 29.60 23.35
N VAL A 102 -57.43 28.38 23.89
CA VAL A 102 -58.47 27.72 24.70
C VAL A 102 -58.78 28.52 25.97
N LYS A 103 -57.78 29.13 26.61
CA LYS A 103 -57.98 29.95 27.82
C LYS A 103 -58.70 31.28 27.55
N LEU A 104 -58.68 31.77 26.31
CA LEU A 104 -59.34 33.01 25.89
C LEU A 104 -60.78 32.81 25.40
N LEU A 105 -61.21 31.56 25.22
CA LEU A 105 -62.60 31.16 24.92
C LEU A 105 -63.37 30.90 26.22
#